data_AF-A0A923XSD3-F1
#
_entry.id   AF-A0A923XSD3-F1
#
_cell.length_a   1.000
_cell.length_b   1.000
_cell.length_c   1.000
_cell.angle_alpha   90.00
_cell.angle_beta   90.00
_cell.angle_gamma   90.00
#
_symmetry.space_group_name_H-M   'P 1'
#
loop_
_entity.id
_entity.type
_entity.pdbx_description
1 polymer ?
#
loop_
_entity_poly.entity_id
_entity_poly.type
_entity_poly.pdbx_seq_one_letter_code
_entity_poly.pdbx_strand_id
1 'polypeptide(L)'
;MISFSLFISCIGRKTDGRAIITHNKSMNSIYCFYTNRELYAIDSIPNMGKESIPKEDDFSLIGLPFWEEYIKTCDNQKLRYYIIKKDSVDKYGWNEIFKKNIYNKKYLFTIEDLDKTNWEIEYKGE
;
A
#
# COMPACT_ATOMS: atom_id res chain seq x y z
N MET A 1 28.74 17.93 44.09
CA MET A 1 28.03 16.86 43.37
C MET A 1 27.68 17.39 41.98
N ILE A 2 28.41 16.94 40.96
CA ILE A 2 28.16 17.35 39.57
C ILE A 2 27.05 16.44 39.03
N SER A 3 25.86 17.01 38.86
CA SER A 3 24.71 16.33 38.26
C SER A 3 24.93 16.20 36.76
N PHE A 4 25.35 15.02 36.31
CA PHE A 4 25.34 14.63 34.90
C PHE A 4 23.89 14.37 34.48
N SER A 5 23.21 15.39 33.95
CA SER A 5 21.96 15.20 33.23
C SER A 5 22.29 14.64 31.84
N LEU A 6 22.25 13.32 31.72
CA LEU A 6 22.28 12.62 30.43
C LEU A 6 21.01 13.01 29.66
N PHE A 7 21.13 13.95 28.73
CA PHE A 7 20.17 14.10 27.64
C PHE A 7 20.29 12.87 26.75
N ILE A 8 19.55 11.82 27.09
CA ILE A 8 19.25 10.75 26.15
C ILE A 8 18.37 11.40 25.10
N SER A 9 18.98 11.83 23.98
CA SER A 9 18.20 12.21 22.82
C SER A 9 17.43 10.97 22.40
N CYS A 10 16.14 10.93 22.70
CA CYS A 10 15.21 10.10 21.97
C CYS A 10 15.19 10.64 20.54
N ILE A 11 16.21 10.32 19.75
CA ILE A 11 16.09 10.26 18.29
C ILE A 11 15.24 9.03 18.02
N GLY A 12 13.97 9.12 18.42
CA GLY A 12 12.94 8.22 17.95
C GLY A 12 12.89 8.46 16.45
N ARG A 13 13.20 7.44 15.66
CA ARG A 13 12.85 7.42 14.23
C ARG A 13 11.38 7.82 14.17
N LYS A 14 11.08 9.03 13.68
CA LYS A 14 9.69 9.48 13.48
C LYS A 14 9.09 8.52 12.46
N THR A 15 8.29 7.56 12.90
CA THR A 15 7.50 6.75 11.97
C THR A 15 6.46 7.67 11.36
N ASP A 16 6.33 7.63 10.03
CA ASP A 16 5.20 8.26 9.36
C ASP A 16 3.91 7.62 9.88
N GLY A 17 3.05 8.43 10.49
CA GLY A 17 1.81 7.95 11.11
C GLY A 17 0.68 7.74 10.10
N ARG A 18 0.88 8.12 8.83
CA ARG A 18 -0.12 8.00 7.77
C ARG A 18 -0.07 6.60 7.17
N ALA A 19 -1.24 6.06 6.86
CA ALA A 19 -1.39 4.79 6.16
C ALA A 19 -2.45 4.95 5.08
N ILE A 20 -2.24 4.28 3.95
CA ILE A 20 -3.26 4.20 2.91
C ILE A 20 -4.31 3.21 3.37
N ILE A 21 -5.56 3.66 3.44
CA ILE A 21 -6.72 2.87 3.84
C ILE A 21 -7.57 2.66 2.59
N THR A 22 -7.89 1.41 2.23
CA THR A 22 -8.80 1.11 1.13
C THR A 22 -10.09 0.51 1.63
N HIS A 23 -11.20 1.17 1.32
CA HIS A 23 -12.57 0.71 1.56
C HIS A 23 -13.06 -0.05 0.32
N ASN A 24 -13.20 -1.37 0.47
CA ASN A 24 -13.74 -2.22 -0.58
C ASN A 24 -15.28 -2.21 -0.53
N LYS A 25 -15.89 -1.46 -1.45
CA LYS A 25 -17.34 -1.44 -1.66
C LYS A 25 -17.82 -2.40 -2.75
N SER A 26 -16.93 -3.25 -3.26
CA SER A 26 -17.28 -4.25 -4.27
C SER A 26 -17.86 -5.53 -3.64
N MET A 27 -18.33 -6.44 -4.49
CA MET A 27 -18.78 -7.78 -4.09
C MET A 27 -17.63 -8.80 -3.99
N ASN A 28 -16.42 -8.46 -4.44
CA ASN A 28 -15.28 -9.37 -4.52
C ASN A 28 -14.20 -8.97 -3.52
N SER A 29 -13.55 -9.96 -2.89
CA SER A 29 -12.37 -9.67 -2.06
C SER A 29 -11.30 -9.04 -2.95
N ILE A 30 -10.51 -8.13 -2.38
CA ILE A 30 -9.43 -7.47 -3.11
C ILE A 30 -8.10 -7.59 -2.38
N TYR A 31 -7.03 -7.58 -3.15
CA TYR A 31 -5.67 -7.36 -2.68
C TYR A 31 -5.22 -5.97 -3.11
N CYS A 32 -4.52 -5.28 -2.21
CA CYS A 32 -3.93 -3.97 -2.47
C CYS A 32 -2.41 -3.99 -2.24
N PHE A 33 -1.64 -3.28 -3.07
CA PHE A 33 -0.20 -3.16 -2.89
C PHE A 33 0.37 -1.90 -3.57
N TYR A 34 1.51 -1.44 -3.09
CA TYR A 34 2.32 -0.40 -3.72
C TYR A 34 3.78 -0.85 -3.75
N THR A 35 4.36 -1.11 -4.91
CA THR A 35 5.79 -0.89 -5.23
C THR A 35 6.05 -1.37 -6.66
N ASN A 36 7.13 -0.89 -7.26
CA ASN A 36 7.69 -1.45 -8.50
C ASN A 36 8.47 -2.76 -8.25
N ARG A 37 8.94 -3.02 -7.02
CA ARG A 37 9.89 -4.09 -6.68
C ARG A 37 9.19 -5.40 -6.32
N GLU A 38 7.96 -5.35 -5.82
CA GLU A 38 7.19 -6.52 -5.36
C GLU A 38 6.57 -7.32 -6.50
N LEU A 39 6.31 -6.68 -7.66
CA LEU A 39 5.85 -7.35 -8.88
C LEU A 39 6.87 -8.38 -9.42
N TYR A 40 8.15 -8.24 -9.04
CA TYR A 40 9.25 -9.09 -9.52
C TYR A 40 9.72 -10.13 -8.48
N ALA A 41 9.11 -10.20 -7.30
CA ALA A 41 9.37 -11.26 -6.32
C ALA A 41 8.52 -12.49 -6.66
N ILE A 42 8.95 -13.22 -7.70
CA ILE A 42 8.18 -14.19 -8.50
C ILE A 42 7.67 -15.43 -7.73
N ASP A 43 8.16 -15.71 -6.52
CA ASP A 43 7.87 -16.99 -5.83
C ASP A 43 7.10 -16.86 -4.51
N SER A 44 6.61 -15.67 -4.17
CA SER A 44 5.87 -15.48 -2.92
C SER A 44 4.59 -14.70 -3.21
N ILE A 45 3.46 -15.23 -2.74
CA ILE A 45 2.26 -14.44 -2.44
C ILE A 45 2.78 -13.12 -1.83
N PRO A 46 2.44 -11.94 -2.37
CA PRO A 46 2.97 -10.70 -1.83
C PRO A 46 2.68 -10.69 -0.33
N ASN A 47 3.73 -10.80 0.49
CA ASN A 47 3.66 -10.90 1.95
C ASN A 47 3.00 -9.66 2.60
N MET A 48 2.56 -8.70 1.79
CA MET A 48 1.97 -7.43 2.19
C MET A 48 0.65 -7.11 1.49
N GLY A 49 0.16 -7.98 0.60
CA GLY A 49 -1.19 -7.82 0.04
C GLY A 49 -2.20 -8.20 1.11
N LYS A 50 -2.70 -7.23 1.89
CA LYS A 50 -3.81 -7.52 2.80
C LYS A 50 -5.05 -7.77 1.95
N GLU A 51 -5.54 -9.00 1.99
CA GLU A 51 -6.86 -9.31 1.46
C GLU A 51 -7.88 -8.51 2.27
N SER A 52 -8.73 -7.76 1.59
CA SER A 52 -9.90 -7.15 2.20
C SER A 52 -11.12 -8.02 1.90
N ILE A 53 -11.96 -8.21 2.90
CA ILE A 53 -13.24 -8.91 2.77
C ILE A 53 -14.29 -7.94 2.18
N PRO A 54 -15.18 -8.40 1.28
CA PRO A 54 -16.26 -7.57 0.74
C PRO A 54 -17.22 -7.13 1.86
N LYS A 55 -17.60 -5.86 1.87
CA LYS A 55 -18.67 -5.29 2.73
C LYS A 55 -18.43 -5.35 4.24
N GLU A 56 -17.29 -5.85 4.70
CA GLU A 56 -16.84 -5.63 6.08
C GLU A 56 -16.01 -4.34 6.12
N ASP A 57 -15.97 -3.66 7.27
CA ASP A 57 -15.07 -2.52 7.54
C ASP A 57 -13.58 -2.94 7.57
N ASP A 58 -13.21 -3.99 6.81
CA ASP A 58 -11.87 -4.51 6.72
C ASP A 58 -11.08 -3.71 5.67
N PHE A 59 -10.03 -3.05 6.14
CA PHE A 59 -9.19 -2.17 5.35
C PHE A 59 -7.82 -2.80 5.12
N SER A 60 -7.29 -2.67 3.91
CA SER A 60 -5.87 -2.94 3.65
C SER A 60 -5.05 -1.81 4.27
N LEU A 61 -4.39 -2.07 5.40
CA LEU A 61 -3.41 -1.17 6.00
C LEU A 61 -2.04 -1.49 5.41
N ILE A 62 -1.43 -0.52 4.74
CA ILE A 62 -0.05 -0.67 4.32
C ILE A 62 0.76 0.45 4.99
N GLY A 63 1.62 0.07 5.94
CA GLY A 63 2.36 1.00 6.78
C GLY A 63 3.88 0.91 6.62
N LEU A 64 4.51 2.08 6.74
CA LEU A 64 5.91 2.35 7.07
C LEU A 64 6.95 2.36 5.94
N PRO A 65 6.76 3.24 4.95
CA PRO A 65 7.84 4.14 4.59
C PRO A 65 7.58 5.57 5.11
N PHE A 66 8.64 6.36 5.21
CA PHE A 66 8.53 7.82 5.13
C PHE A 66 7.94 8.15 3.76
N TRP A 67 6.64 8.43 3.68
CA TRP A 67 5.95 8.40 2.40
C TRP A 67 6.47 9.45 1.42
N GLU A 68 6.81 10.65 1.90
CA GLU A 68 7.45 11.67 1.08
C GLU A 68 8.75 11.16 0.49
N GLU A 69 9.63 10.59 1.33
CA GLU A 69 10.93 10.10 0.87
C GLU A 69 10.78 8.91 -0.08
N TYR A 70 9.84 8.01 0.21
CA TYR A 70 9.57 6.89 -0.66
C TYR A 70 9.01 7.32 -2.02
N ILE A 71 8.02 8.22 -2.03
CA ILE A 71 7.41 8.71 -3.27
C ILE A 71 8.44 9.49 -4.11
N LYS A 72 9.36 10.23 -3.49
CA LYS A 72 10.50 10.85 -4.21
C LYS A 72 11.36 9.83 -4.95
N THR A 73 11.48 8.59 -4.45
CA THR A 73 12.24 7.51 -5.13
C THR A 73 11.44 6.78 -6.20
N CYS A 74 10.13 6.98 -6.28
CA CYS A 74 9.27 6.35 -7.28
C CYS A 74 9.40 7.02 -8.65
N ASP A 75 9.18 6.23 -9.71
CA ASP A 75 9.14 6.74 -11.08
C ASP A 75 8.17 7.92 -11.21
N ASN A 76 8.65 9.03 -11.77
CA ASN A 76 7.90 10.28 -11.92
C ASN A 76 7.33 10.83 -10.58
N GLN A 77 7.95 10.47 -9.45
CA GLN A 77 7.51 10.87 -8.12
C GLN A 77 6.04 10.53 -7.82
N LYS A 78 5.58 9.38 -8.34
CA LYS A 78 4.22 8.90 -8.15
C LYS A 78 4.19 7.49 -7.59
N LEU A 79 3.44 7.33 -6.50
CA LEU A 79 3.10 6.03 -5.95
C LEU A 79 2.21 5.28 -6.93
N ARG A 80 2.61 4.06 -7.31
CA ARG A 80 1.76 3.13 -8.05
C ARG A 80 1.02 2.26 -7.05
N TYR A 81 -0.29 2.46 -6.95
CA TYR A 81 -1.15 1.67 -6.07
C TYR A 81 -2.06 0.78 -6.91
N TYR A 82 -2.05 -0.52 -6.62
CA TYR A 82 -2.76 -1.52 -7.41
C TYR A 82 -3.86 -2.18 -6.59
N ILE A 83 -4.98 -2.48 -7.26
CA ILE A 83 -6.08 -3.27 -6.70
C ILE A 83 -6.34 -4.45 -7.63
N ILE A 84 -6.39 -5.65 -7.05
CA ILE A 84 -6.63 -6.91 -7.77
C ILE A 84 -7.73 -7.68 -7.06
N LYS A 85 -8.76 -8.10 -7.80
CA LYS A 85 -9.83 -8.95 -7.30
C LYS A 85 -9.28 -10.36 -7.04
N LYS A 86 -9.71 -10.97 -5.93
CA LYS A 86 -9.29 -12.32 -5.56
C LYS A 86 -9.62 -13.35 -6.63
N ASP A 87 -10.76 -13.23 -7.30
CA ASP A 87 -11.16 -14.11 -8.41
C ASP A 87 -10.11 -14.17 -9.53
N SER A 88 -9.41 -13.07 -9.77
CA SER A 88 -8.38 -12.94 -10.80
C SER A 88 -7.10 -13.63 -10.34
N VAL A 89 -6.76 -13.52 -9.06
CA VAL A 89 -5.65 -14.25 -8.44
C VAL A 89 -5.94 -15.76 -8.44
N ASP A 90 -7.15 -16.18 -8.07
CA ASP A 90 -7.57 -17.58 -8.06
C ASP A 90 -7.53 -18.19 -9.47
N LYS A 91 -7.88 -17.40 -10.50
CA LYS A 91 -7.90 -17.84 -11.89
C LYS A 91 -6.51 -17.94 -12.54
N TYR A 92 -5.64 -16.96 -12.31
CA TYR A 92 -4.38 -16.82 -13.04
C TYR A 92 -3.14 -17.14 -12.19
N GLY A 93 -3.26 -17.05 -10.86
CA GLY A 93 -2.12 -17.08 -9.95
C GLY A 93 -1.29 -15.79 -9.99
N TRP A 94 -0.56 -15.51 -8.92
CA TRP A 94 0.25 -14.29 -8.76
C TRP A 94 1.31 -14.10 -9.85
N ASN A 95 1.97 -15.18 -10.25
CA ASN A 95 3.02 -15.13 -11.27
C ASN A 95 2.50 -14.58 -12.59
N GLU A 96 1.32 -15.05 -13.01
CA GLU A 96 0.69 -14.63 -14.26
C GLU A 96 0.11 -13.21 -14.15
N ILE A 97 -0.50 -12.90 -13.02
CA ILE A 97 -0.98 -11.55 -12.68
C ILE A 97 0.13 -10.51 -12.90
N PHE A 98 1.34 -10.76 -12.39
CA PHE A 98 2.45 -9.82 -12.51
C PHE A 98 3.09 -9.83 -13.90
N LYS A 99 3.35 -11.00 -14.48
CA LYS A 99 3.93 -11.11 -15.84
C LYS A 99 3.08 -10.40 -16.90
N LYS A 100 1.75 -10.51 -16.78
CA LYS A 100 0.81 -9.94 -17.75
C LYS A 100 0.23 -8.59 -17.32
N ASN A 101 0.66 -8.03 -16.18
CA ASN A 101 0.11 -6.79 -15.64
C ASN A 101 -1.43 -6.81 -15.50
N ILE A 102 -1.99 -7.91 -15.00
CA ILE A 102 -3.43 -8.08 -14.80
C ILE A 102 -3.80 -7.43 -13.48
N TYR A 103 -4.36 -6.22 -13.53
CA TYR A 103 -4.89 -5.50 -12.38
C TYR A 103 -6.28 -4.95 -12.68
N ASN A 104 -7.14 -4.88 -11.66
CA ASN A 104 -8.50 -4.32 -11.81
C ASN A 104 -8.49 -2.80 -11.71
N LYS A 105 -7.63 -2.25 -10.86
CA LYS A 105 -7.41 -0.80 -10.79
C LYS A 105 -5.94 -0.49 -10.55
N LYS A 106 -5.50 0.63 -11.11
CA LYS A 106 -4.20 1.23 -10.87
C LYS A 106 -4.38 2.72 -10.64
N TYR A 107 -3.87 3.20 -9.52
CA TYR A 107 -3.80 4.61 -9.19
C TYR A 107 -2.36 5.08 -9.25
N LEU A 108 -2.20 6.37 -9.56
CA LEU A 108 -0.93 7.07 -9.55
C LEU A 108 -1.11 8.28 -8.63
N PHE A 109 -0.56 8.20 -7.42
CA PHE A 109 -0.72 9.26 -6.43
C PHE A 109 0.58 10.04 -6.24
N THR A 110 0.49 11.36 -6.20
CA THR A 110 1.48 12.17 -5.48
C THR A 110 1.15 12.20 -3.98
N ILE A 111 2.02 12.79 -3.16
CA ILE A 111 1.71 13.05 -1.76
C ILE A 111 0.48 13.96 -1.63
N GLU A 112 0.38 14.99 -2.46
CA GLU A 112 -0.74 15.92 -2.42
C GLU A 112 -2.07 15.24 -2.78
N ASP A 113 -2.05 14.24 -3.66
CA ASP A 113 -3.24 13.45 -3.96
C ASP A 113 -3.69 12.60 -2.75
N LEU A 114 -2.74 12.02 -2.02
CA LEU A 114 -3.02 11.27 -0.78
C LEU A 114 -3.53 12.18 0.32
N ASP A 115 -2.93 13.36 0.51
CA ASP A 115 -3.39 14.33 1.50
C ASP A 115 -4.80 14.85 1.19
N LYS A 116 -5.13 15.11 -0.09
CA LYS A 116 -6.50 15.52 -0.50
C LYS A 116 -7.55 14.45 -0.26
N THR A 117 -7.16 13.18 -0.21
CA THR A 117 -8.05 12.04 0.04
C THR A 117 -8.06 11.62 1.51
N ASN A 118 -7.35 12.34 2.39
CA ASN A 118 -7.09 11.91 3.76
C ASN A 118 -6.53 10.48 3.83
N TRP A 119 -5.79 10.07 2.81
CA TRP A 119 -5.20 8.73 2.69
C TRP A 119 -6.23 7.59 2.58
N GLU A 120 -7.48 7.91 2.26
CA GLU A 120 -8.58 6.96 2.08
C GLU A 120 -8.91 6.76 0.59
N ILE A 121 -9.02 5.50 0.17
CA ILE A 121 -9.36 5.09 -1.19
C ILE A 121 -10.64 4.29 -1.16
N GLU A 122 -11.63 4.70 -1.94
CA GLU A 122 -12.86 3.93 -2.14
C GLU A 122 -12.78 3.12 -3.45
N TYR A 123 -12.95 1.80 -3.36
CA TYR A 123 -13.01 0.92 -4.53
C TYR A 123 -14.41 0.34 -4.73
N LYS A 124 -15.06 0.64 -5.86
CA LYS A 124 -16.45 0.26 -6.17
C LYS A 124 -16.63 -1.02 -6.99
N GLY A 125 -15.53 -1.63 -7.45
CA GLY A 125 -15.63 -2.94 -8.13
C GLY A 125 -15.81 -2.95 -9.65
N GLU A 126 -15.61 -1.83 -10.34
CA GLU A 126 -15.56 -1.78 -11.82
C GLU A 126 -14.62 -2.86 -12.39
#